data_AF-A0A645HEE4-F1
#
_entry.id   AF-A0A645HEE4-F1
#
_cell.length_a   1.000
_cell.length_b   1.000
_cell.length_c   1.000
_cell.angle_alpha   90.00
_cell.angle_beta   90.00
_cell.angle_gamma   90.00
#
_symmetry.space_group_name_H-M   'P 1'
#
loop_
_entity.id
_entity.type
_entity.pdbx_description
1 polymer ?
#
loop_
_entity_poly.entity_id
_entity_poly.type
_entity_poly.pdbx_seq_one_letter_code
_entity_poly.pdbx_strand_id
1 'polypeptide(L)' 'MVPLIINGEPVFTKDQYVFIPDLRDSILKGKKEIKAYAIGDDRIIEFNVSVGDMTDDEKKIIAAGCLINYYKTKN' A
#
# COMPACT_ATOMS: atom_id res chain seq x y z
N MET A 1 3.27 7.80 4.91
CA MET A 1 3.87 6.44 4.95
C MET A 1 2.73 5.44 4.91
N VAL A 2 2.89 4.32 4.18
CA VAL A 2 1.88 3.25 4.11
C VAL A 2 2.50 1.97 4.67
N PRO A 3 1.92 1.34 5.69
CA PRO A 3 2.40 0.05 6.18
C PRO A 3 2.00 -1.04 5.18
N LEU A 4 2.97 -1.69 4.54
CA LEU A 4 2.74 -2.79 3.62
C LEU A 4 3.20 -4.09 4.26
N ILE A 5 2.32 -5.10 4.25
CA ILE A 5 2.55 -6.42 4.84
C ILE A 5 2.50 -7.45 3.72
N ILE A 6 3.50 -8.33 3.69
CA ILE A 6 3.57 -9.48 2.78
C ILE A 6 3.34 -10.74 3.61
N ASN A 7 2.46 -11.63 3.13
CA ASN A 7 2.28 -12.94 3.74
C ASN A 7 3.30 -13.91 3.12
N GLY A 8 4.32 -14.30 3.89
CA GLY A 8 5.36 -15.22 3.45
C GLY A 8 6.66 -14.53 3.02
N GLU A 9 7.42 -15.18 2.15
CA GLU A 9 8.71 -14.66 1.68
C GLU A 9 8.52 -13.63 0.56
N PRO A 10 9.33 -12.55 0.54
CA PRO A 10 9.34 -11.60 -0.57
C PRO A 10 9.69 -12.28 -1.89
N VAL A 11 8.93 -11.99 -2.95
CA VAL A 11 9.20 -12.48 -4.31
C VAL A 11 10.17 -11.59 -5.09
N PHE A 12 10.84 -10.66 -4.40
CA PHE A 12 11.74 -9.67 -4.99
C PHE A 12 13.05 -9.58 -4.21
N THR A 13 14.09 -9.11 -4.90
CA THR A 13 15.44 -8.94 -4.36
C THR A 13 15.85 -7.46 -4.38
N LYS A 14 17.06 -7.17 -3.89
CA LYS A 14 17.63 -5.82 -3.96
C LYS A 14 17.72 -5.37 -5.43
N ASP A 15 17.64 -4.07 -5.64
CA ASP A 15 17.70 -3.40 -6.95
C ASP A 15 16.53 -3.70 -7.90
N GLN A 16 15.48 -4.37 -7.42
CA GLN A 16 14.22 -4.55 -8.14
C GLN A 16 13.17 -3.51 -7.73
N TYR A 17 12.21 -3.26 -8.62
CA TYR A 17 11.11 -2.33 -8.37
C TYR A 17 9.87 -3.05 -7.86
N VAL A 18 9.13 -2.41 -6.95
CA VAL A 18 7.81 -2.85 -6.52
C VAL A 18 6.77 -1.83 -6.98
N PHE A 19 5.85 -2.28 -7.82
CA PHE A 19 4.75 -1.47 -8.34
C PHE A 19 3.43 -1.91 -7.71
N ILE A 20 2.68 -0.96 -7.16
CA ILE A 20 1.40 -1.21 -6.49
C ILE A 20 0.34 -0.26 -7.09
N PRO A 21 -0.47 -0.70 -8.05
CA PRO A 21 -1.50 0.14 -8.65
C PRO A 21 -2.64 0.43 -7.66
N ASP A 22 -3.30 1.57 -7.85
CA ASP A 22 -4.53 1.95 -7.13
C ASP A 22 -4.43 1.87 -5.60
N LEU A 23 -3.24 2.11 -5.04
CA LEU A 23 -2.98 1.96 -3.60
C LEU A 23 -3.89 2.86 -2.76
N ARG A 24 -4.03 4.13 -3.15
CA ARG A 24 -4.88 5.11 -2.44
C ARG A 24 -6.34 4.64 -2.36
N ASP A 25 -6.87 4.20 -3.49
CA ASP A 25 -8.24 3.69 -3.60
C ASP A 25 -8.45 2.40 -2.81
N SER A 26 -7.45 1.53 -2.83
CA SER A 26 -7.47 0.26 -2.10
C SER A 26 -7.48 0.48 -0.58
N ILE A 27 -6.72 1.47 -0.09
CA ILE A 27 -6.74 1.88 1.33
C ILE A 27 -8.10 2.46 1.71
N LEU A 28 -8.63 3.41 0.93
CA LEU A 28 -9.91 4.06 1.22
C LEU A 28 -11.08 3.08 1.20
N LYS A 29 -11.03 2.06 0.33
CA LYS A 29 -12.04 0.99 0.24
C LYS A 29 -11.82 -0.11 1.29
N GLY A 30 -10.74 -0.07 2.07
CA GLY A 30 -10.42 -1.08 3.08
C GLY A 30 -10.18 -2.47 2.47
N LYS A 31 -9.55 -2.55 1.29
CA LYS A 31 -9.23 -3.85 0.67
C LYS A 31 -8.23 -4.61 1.56
N LYS A 32 -8.56 -5.87 1.85
CA LYS A 32 -7.69 -6.77 2.65
C LYS A 32 -6.45 -7.21 1.87
N GLU A 33 -6.59 -7.39 0.56
CA GLU A 33 -5.49 -7.77 -0.32
C GLU A 33 -5.41 -6.78 -1.49
N ILE A 34 -4.18 -6.39 -1.82
CA ILE A 34 -3.84 -5.43 -2.87
C ILE A 34 -2.82 -6.13 -3.77
N LYS A 35 -3.08 -6.12 -5.08
CA LYS A 35 -2.15 -6.66 -6.06
C LYS A 35 -0.92 -5.77 -6.16
N ALA A 36 0.25 -6.39 -6.16
CA ALA A 36 1.54 -5.75 -6.34
C ALA A 36 2.37 -6.53 -7.37
N TYR A 37 3.36 -5.87 -7.95
CA TYR A 37 4.19 -6.42 -9.01
C TYR A 37 5.65 -6.16 -8.69
N ALA A 38 6.44 -7.23 -8.60
CA ALA A 38 7.89 -7.16 -8.57
C ALA A 38 8.39 -7.09 -10.02
N ILE A 39 9.19 -6.08 -10.35
CA ILE A 39 9.70 -5.81 -11.69
C ILE A 39 11.22 -5.81 -11.64
N GLY A 40 11.84 -6.76 -12.34
CA GLY A 40 13.29 -6.95 -12.39
C GLY A 40 13.66 -8.16 -13.25
N ASP A 41 14.92 -8.23 -13.68
CA ASP A 41 15.48 -9.36 -14.47
C ASP A 41 14.63 -9.73 -15.70
N ASP A 42 14.10 -8.72 -16.39
CA ASP A 42 13.17 -8.83 -17.54
C ASP A 42 11.90 -9.65 -17.24
N ARG A 43 11.49 -9.71 -15.98
CA ARG A 43 10.29 -10.40 -15.52
C ARG A 43 9.41 -9.49 -14.66
N ILE A 44 8.12 -9.82 -14.68
CA ILE A 44 7.12 -9.21 -13.82
C ILE A 44 6.46 -10.34 -13.04
N ILE A 45 6.54 -10.29 -11.71
CA ILE A 45 5.95 -11.29 -10.81
C ILE A 45 4.84 -10.63 -10.01
N GLU A 46 3.61 -11.10 -10.17
CA GLU A 46 2.47 -10.65 -9.36
C GLU A 46 2.53 -11.28 -7.96
N PHE A 47 2.26 -10.48 -6.93
CA PHE A 47 2.11 -10.94 -5.55
C PHE A 47 1.10 -10.08 -4.80
N ASN A 48 0.65 -10.57 -3.64
CA ASN A 48 -0.33 -9.88 -2.80
C ASN A 48 0.34 -9.18 -1.61
N VAL A 49 -0.12 -7.97 -1.33
CA VAL A 49 0.21 -7.21 -0.12
C VAL A 49 -1.06 -6.79 0.62
N SER A 50 -0.95 -6.53 1.91
CA SER A 50 -2.04 -5.94 2.70
C SER A 50 -1.55 -4.71 3.45
N VAL A 51 -2.50 -3.89 3.93
CA VAL A 51 -2.23 -2.75 4.83
C VAL A 51 -2.61 -3.04 6.29
N GLY A 52 -2.89 -4.32 6.60
CA GLY A 52 -3.41 -4.74 7.89
C GLY A 52 -4.81 -4.20 8.20
N ASP A 53 -5.23 -4.35 9.44
CA ASP A 53 -6.47 -3.77 9.94
C ASP A 53 -6.25 -2.27 10.24
N MET A 54 -7.09 -1.43 9.64
CA MET A 54 -7.05 0.01 9.83
C MET A 54 -8.45 0.54 10.13
N THR A 55 -8.54 1.45 11.09
CA THR A 55 -9.73 2.25 11.35
C THR A 55 -10.00 3.22 10.20
N ASP A 56 -11.24 3.71 10.10
CA ASP A 56 -11.61 4.65 9.04
C ASP A 56 -10.88 5.99 9.14
N ASP A 57 -10.51 6.42 10.34
CA ASP A 57 -9.68 7.61 10.54
C ASP A 57 -8.25 7.39 10.03
N GLU A 58 -7.64 6.24 10.33
CA GLU A 58 -6.29 5.93 9.86
C GLU A 58 -6.21 5.86 8.33
N LYS A 59 -7.23 5.27 7.67
CA LYS A 59 -7.33 5.28 6.19
C LYS A 59 -7.34 6.70 5.63
N LYS A 60 -8.12 7.59 6.23
CA LYS A 60 -8.21 9.01 5.81
C LYS A 60 -6.91 9.76 6.09
N ILE A 61 -6.26 9.51 7.22
CA ILE A 61 -4.97 10.11 7.59
C ILE A 61 -3.90 9.75 6.54
N ILE A 62 -3.80 8.47 6.16
CA ILE A 62 -2.86 8.04 5.13
C ILE A 62 -3.20 8.64 3.76
N ALA A 63 -4.47 8.66 3.39
CA ALA A 63 -4.91 9.26 2.12
C ALA A 63 -4.69 10.78 2.05
N ALA A 64 -4.64 11.47 3.20
CA ALA A 64 -4.26 12.88 3.32
C ALA A 64 -2.73 13.10 3.33
N GLY A 65 -1.94 12.03 3.37
CA GLY A 65 -0.48 12.06 3.40
C GLY A 65 0.13 12.14 4.80
N CYS A 66 -0.56 12.76 5.76
CA CYS A 66 -0.19 12.79 7.18
C CYS A 66 -1.34 13.28 8.08
N LEU A 67 -1.15 13.18 9.39
CA LEU A 67 -2.11 13.62 10.40
C LEU A 67 -2.39 15.13 10.34
N ILE A 68 -1.35 15.95 10.11
CA ILE A 68 -1.49 17.42 9.99
C ILE A 68 -2.40 17.78 8.81
N ASN A 69 -2.21 17.11 7.67
CA ASN A 69 -3.04 17.34 6.49
C ASN A 69 -4.49 16.90 6.71
N TYR A 70 -4.71 15.77 7.40
CA TYR A 70 -6.05 15.31 7.76
C TYR A 70 -6.82 16.36 8.56
N TYR A 71 -6.20 16.94 9.60
CA TYR A 71 -6.86 18.00 10.38
C TYR A 71 -7.07 19.29 9.58
N LYS A 72 -6.14 19.65 8.68
CA LYS A 72 -6.32 20.82 7.80
C LYS A 72 -7.58 20.74 6.94
N THR A 73 -8.02 19.53 6.55
CA THR A 73 -9.25 19.34 5.76
C THR A 73 -10.55 19.42 6.57
N LYS A 74 -10.47 19.46 7.91
CA LYS A 74 -11.63 19.56 8.80
C LYS A 74 -11.93 20.99 9.26
N ASN A 75 -11.07 21.94 8.91
CA ASN A 75 -11.22 23.37 9.15
C ASN A 75 -11.68 24.08 7.88
#